data_AF-A0A496UUK4-F1
#
_entry.id   AF-A0A496UUK4-F1
#
_cell.length_a   1.000
_cell.length_b   1.000
_cell.length_c   1.000
_cell.angle_alpha   90.00
_cell.angle_beta   90.00
_cell.angle_gamma   90.00
#
_symmetry.space_group_name_H-M   'P 1'
#
loop_
_entity.id
_entity.type
_entity.pdbx_description
1 polymer ?
#
loop_
_entity_poly.entity_id
_entity_poly.type
_entity_poly.pdbx_seq_one_letter_code
_entity_poly.pdbx_strand_id
1 'polypeptide(L)'
;MLNHRGFTLIELMIVVVVIGILAAIAIPNYISMQDRAKEASVKSSAHTLHLAMEDYAVGHDGIHSDVQADVLPFLPNGALLTNSFTRAASEPQWG
;
A
#
# COMPACT_ATOMS: atom_id res chain seq x y z
N MET A 1 11.74 53.13 -5.48
CA MET A 1 10.53 53.17 -4.64
C MET A 1 9.68 51.97 -5.02
N LEU A 2 9.67 50.91 -4.20
CA LEU A 2 8.83 49.73 -4.47
C LEU A 2 7.50 49.91 -3.74
N ASN A 3 6.40 49.92 -4.50
CA ASN A 3 5.03 49.90 -3.97
C ASN A 3 4.82 48.59 -3.21
N HIS A 4 4.84 48.65 -1.89
CA HIS A 4 4.46 47.53 -1.03
C HIS A 4 2.92 47.47 -0.98
N ARG A 5 2.31 46.77 -1.95
CA ARG A 5 0.91 46.37 -1.89
C ARG A 5 0.80 45.22 -0.89
N GLY A 6 0.30 45.51 0.31
CA GLY A 6 0.00 44.49 1.31
C GLY A 6 -1.17 43.61 0.88
N PHE A 7 -1.07 42.31 1.16
CA PHE A 7 -2.11 41.32 0.92
C PHE A 7 -3.34 41.63 1.78
N THR A 8 -4.55 41.50 1.23
CA THR A 8 -5.77 41.76 2.00
C THR A 8 -6.13 40.56 2.88
N LEU A 9 -6.63 40.80 4.09
CA LEU A 9 -7.10 39.71 4.96
C LEU A 9 -8.26 38.93 4.31
N ILE A 10 -9.08 39.61 3.52
CA ILE A 10 -10.21 39.00 2.82
C ILE A 10 -9.77 38.03 1.71
N GLU A 11 -8.67 38.33 0.99
CA GLU A 11 -8.07 37.37 0.04
C GLU A 11 -7.66 36.10 0.76
N LEU A 12 -7.01 36.21 1.93
CA LEU A 12 -6.60 35.03 2.69
C LEU A 12 -7.82 34.22 3.18
N MET A 13 -8.87 34.91 3.63
CA MET A 13 -10.09 34.28 4.13
C MET A 13 -10.80 33.45 3.05
N ILE A 14 -10.96 33.98 1.84
CA ILE A 14 -11.61 33.25 0.75
C ILE A 14 -10.77 32.03 0.36
N VAL A 15 -9.44 32.16 0.34
CA VAL A 15 -8.53 31.05 -0.01
C VAL A 15 -8.66 29.90 0.99
N VAL A 16 -8.64 30.16 2.30
CA VAL A 16 -8.78 29.09 3.30
C VAL A 16 -10.17 28.45 3.28
N VAL A 17 -11.22 29.21 2.96
CA VAL A 17 -12.58 28.66 2.78
C VAL A 17 -12.63 27.71 1.59
N VAL A 18 -12.08 28.10 0.44
CA VAL A 18 -12.05 27.24 -0.76
C VAL A 18 -11.21 25.98 -0.50
N ILE A 19 -10.02 26.10 0.10
CA ILE A 19 -9.19 24.95 0.47
C ILE A 19 -9.92 24.05 1.48
N GLY A 20 -10.65 24.62 2.43
CA GLY A 20 -11.45 23.86 3.40
C GLY A 20 -12.54 23.01 2.73
N ILE A 21 -13.26 23.57 1.76
CA ILE A 21 -14.28 22.83 0.99
C ILE A 21 -13.64 21.69 0.19
N LEU A 22 -12.52 21.96 -0.49
CA LEU A 22 -11.81 20.94 -1.26
C LEU A 22 -11.26 19.84 -0.36
N ALA A 23 -10.68 20.19 0.79
CA ALA A 23 -10.14 19.23 1.75
C ALA A 23 -11.24 18.33 2.34
N ALA A 24 -12.41 18.87 2.64
CA ALA A 24 -13.54 18.11 3.17
C ALA A 24 -13.99 16.97 2.24
N ILE A 25 -13.91 17.17 0.93
CA ILE A 25 -14.25 16.14 -0.08
C ILE A 25 -13.04 15.23 -0.35
N ALA A 26 -11.83 15.81 -0.42
CA ALA A 26 -10.63 15.09 -0.82
C ALA A 26 -10.13 14.10 0.25
N ILE A 27 -10.19 14.48 1.53
CA ILE A 27 -9.70 13.64 2.64
C ILE A 27 -10.38 12.27 2.72
N PRO A 28 -11.73 12.16 2.78
CA PRO A 28 -12.37 10.84 2.88
C PRO A 28 -12.11 9.97 1.64
N ASN A 29 -12.09 10.57 0.45
CA ASN A 29 -11.75 9.85 -0.78
C ASN A 29 -10.31 9.34 -0.74
N TYR A 30 -9.37 10.18 -0.30
CA TYR A 30 -7.96 9.81 -0.18
C TYR A 30 -7.74 8.64 0.80
N ILE A 31 -8.43 8.64 1.94
CA ILE A 31 -8.37 7.52 2.90
C ILE A 31 -8.90 6.23 2.25
N SER A 32 -10.05 6.28 1.57
CA SER A 32 -10.57 5.10 0.86
C SER A 32 -9.63 4.59 -0.22
N MET A 33 -8.99 5.50 -0.98
CA MET A 33 -7.99 5.13 -1.99
C MET A 33 -6.78 4.45 -1.36
N GLN A 34 -6.29 4.95 -0.21
CA GLN A 34 -5.20 4.29 0.51
C GLN A 34 -5.58 2.87 0.95
N ASP A 35 -6.78 2.68 1.48
CA ASP A 35 -7.21 1.36 1.95
C ASP A 35 -7.36 0.37 0.78
N ARG A 36 -7.90 0.81 -0.36
CA ARG A 36 -7.92 0.02 -1.60
C ARG A 36 -6.52 -0.32 -2.10
N ALA A 37 -5.57 0.61 -1.98
CA ALA A 37 -4.18 0.35 -2.35
C ALA A 37 -3.51 -0.68 -1.42
N LYS A 38 -3.78 -0.63 -0.11
CA LYS A 38 -3.34 -1.65 0.85
C LYS A 38 -3.91 -3.02 0.50
N GLU A 39 -5.22 -3.10 0.27
CA GLU A 39 -5.90 -4.34 -0.12
C GLU A 39 -5.32 -4.91 -1.43
N ALA A 40 -5.13 -4.08 -2.44
CA ALA A 40 -4.55 -4.48 -3.72
C ALA A 40 -3.12 -5.03 -3.56
N SER A 41 -2.31 -4.39 -2.71
CA SER A 41 -0.95 -4.86 -2.42
C SER A 41 -0.94 -6.22 -1.73
N VAL A 42 -1.82 -6.43 -0.75
CA VAL A 42 -1.95 -7.74 -0.08
C VAL A 42 -2.41 -8.80 -1.06
N LYS A 43 -3.42 -8.50 -1.89
CA LYS A 43 -3.93 -9.42 -2.91
C LYS A 43 -2.84 -9.81 -3.92
N SER A 44 -2.05 -8.85 -4.39
CA SER A 44 -0.92 -9.11 -5.28
C SER A 44 0.16 -9.97 -4.63
N SER A 45 0.46 -9.73 -3.36
CA SER A 45 1.44 -10.53 -2.60
C SER A 45 0.94 -11.97 -2.40
N ALA A 46 -0.32 -12.14 -2.01
CA ALA A 46 -0.95 -13.45 -1.86
C ALA A 46 -0.98 -14.23 -3.18
N HIS A 47 -1.27 -13.57 -4.30
CA HIS A 47 -1.23 -14.20 -5.62
C HIS A 47 0.19 -14.65 -5.99
N THR A 48 1.21 -13.84 -5.70
CA THR A 48 2.61 -14.20 -5.91
C THR A 48 3.01 -15.42 -5.09
N LEU A 49 2.61 -15.47 -3.82
CA LEU A 49 2.85 -16.61 -2.94
C LEU A 49 2.12 -17.87 -3.45
N HIS A 50 0.88 -17.74 -3.91
CA HIS A 50 0.12 -18.85 -4.48
C HIS A 50 0.83 -19.46 -5.69
N LEU A 51 1.33 -18.63 -6.60
CA LEU A 51 2.10 -19.08 -7.76
C LEU A 51 3.38 -19.82 -7.33
N ALA A 52 4.10 -19.30 -6.34
CA ALA A 52 5.30 -19.96 -5.82
C ALA A 52 5.00 -21.32 -5.18
N MET A 53 3.88 -21.45 -4.46
CA MET A 53 3.44 -22.73 -3.90
C MET A 53 2.98 -23.72 -4.96
N GLU A 54 2.38 -23.24 -6.05
CA GLU A 54 2.00 -24.06 -7.20
C GLU A 54 3.24 -24.57 -7.94
N ASP A 55 4.22 -23.70 -8.19
CA ASP A 55 5.49 -24.08 -8.83
C ASP A 55 6.26 -25.12 -8.01
N TYR A 56 6.29 -24.95 -6.68
CA TYR A 56 6.80 -25.97 -5.77
C TYR A 56 6.03 -27.30 -5.92
N ALA A 57 4.70 -27.28 -5.85
CA ALA A 57 3.90 -28.49 -5.93
C ALA A 57 4.06 -29.24 -7.26
N VAL A 58 4.26 -28.52 -8.39
CA VAL A 58 4.56 -29.12 -9.69
C VAL A 58 5.85 -29.95 -9.64
N GLY A 59 6.86 -29.51 -8.90
CA GLY A 59 8.11 -30.25 -8.70
C GLY A 59 8.05 -31.37 -7.66
N HIS A 60 6.97 -31.43 -6.87
CA HIS A 60 6.85 -32.29 -5.68
C HIS A 60 5.56 -33.13 -5.67
N ASP A 61 5.19 -33.71 -6.81
CA ASP A 61 4.04 -34.62 -6.95
C ASP A 61 2.70 -34.04 -6.43
N GLY A 62 2.54 -32.72 -6.50
CA GLY A 62 1.35 -32.02 -6.02
C GLY A 62 1.32 -31.79 -4.50
N ILE A 63 2.43 -32.04 -3.79
CA ILE A 63 2.55 -31.84 -2.35
C ILE A 63 3.00 -30.41 -2.07
N HIS A 64 2.23 -29.69 -1.26
CA HIS A 64 2.61 -28.37 -0.75
C HIS A 64 3.45 -28.53 0.53
N SER A 65 4.55 -27.79 0.63
CA SER A 65 5.36 -27.76 1.86
C SER A 65 4.73 -26.84 2.90
N ASP A 66 4.82 -27.23 4.18
CA ASP A 66 4.52 -26.38 5.34
C ASP A 66 5.75 -25.56 5.79
N VAL A 67 6.93 -25.82 5.19
CA VAL A 67 8.18 -25.15 5.48
C VAL A 67 8.40 -23.98 4.53
N GLN A 68 8.53 -22.78 5.08
CA GLN A 68 8.80 -21.56 4.31
C GLN A 68 10.07 -21.64 3.43
N ALA A 69 11.11 -22.34 3.92
CA ALA A 69 12.38 -22.48 3.21
C ALA A 69 12.25 -23.16 1.84
N ASP A 70 11.26 -24.03 1.67
CA ASP A 70 11.06 -24.79 0.44
C ASP A 70 10.40 -23.94 -0.65
N VAL A 71 9.62 -22.93 -0.27
CA VAL A 71 8.90 -22.03 -1.19
C VAL A 71 9.70 -20.76 -1.51
N LEU A 72 10.68 -20.39 -0.66
CA LEU A 72 11.54 -19.21 -0.84
C LEU A 72 12.22 -19.10 -2.21
N PRO A 73 12.79 -20.18 -2.80
CA PRO A 73 13.47 -20.10 -4.10
C PRO A 73 12.53 -19.73 -5.25
N PHE A 74 11.23 -19.99 -5.09
CA PHE A 74 10.20 -19.76 -6.09
C PHE A 74 9.56 -18.36 -5.97
N LEU A 75 9.90 -17.62 -4.91
CA LEU A 75 9.47 -16.23 -4.74
C LEU A 75 10.38 -15.27 -5.52
N PRO A 76 9.84 -14.10 -5.94
CA PRO A 76 10.64 -13.06 -6.57
C PRO A 76 11.83 -12.65 -5.70
N ASN A 77 13.04 -12.67 -6.28
CA ASN A 77 14.30 -12.37 -5.61
C ASN A 77 14.69 -13.31 -4.46
N GLY A 78 14.05 -14.48 -4.31
CA GLY A 78 14.35 -15.42 -3.23
C GLY A 78 14.12 -14.86 -1.83
N ALA A 79 13.28 -13.84 -1.71
CA ALA A 79 13.06 -13.09 -0.49
C ALA A 79 11.59 -13.14 -0.07
N LEU A 80 11.35 -12.98 1.24
CA LEU A 80 9.99 -12.89 1.76
C LEU A 80 9.29 -11.66 1.19
N LEU A 81 8.02 -11.84 0.84
CA LEU A 81 7.17 -10.73 0.40
C LEU A 81 6.95 -9.79 1.58
N THR A 82 7.46 -8.57 1.46
CA THR A 82 7.31 -7.53 2.47
C THR A 82 6.12 -6.64 2.13
N ASN A 83 5.36 -6.24 3.14
CA ASN A 83 4.32 -5.25 2.94
C ASN A 83 4.94 -3.88 2.64
N SER A 84 4.56 -3.27 1.52
CA SER A 84 5.10 -1.98 1.05
C SER A 84 4.66 -0.77 1.88
N PHE A 85 3.66 -0.90 2.74
CA PHE A 85 3.16 0.16 3.63
C PHE A 85 3.74 0.09 5.04
N THR A 86 3.90 -1.10 5.62
CA THR A 86 4.46 -1.26 6.96
C THR A 86 5.95 -1.59 6.95
N ARG A 87 6.52 -1.95 5.79
CA ARG A 87 7.90 -2.46 5.61
C ARG A 87 8.25 -3.65 6.51
N ALA A 88 7.27 -4.27 7.15
CA ALA A 88 7.44 -5.49 7.90
C ALA A 88 7.35 -6.69 6.94
N ALA A 89 8.19 -7.70 7.16
CA ALA A 89 7.92 -9.05 6.70
C ALA A 89 6.71 -9.53 7.52
N SER A 90 5.51 -9.27 7.03
CA SER A 90 4.31 -9.44 7.83
C SER A 90 3.99 -10.94 7.94
N GLU A 91 4.48 -11.57 9.00
CA GLU A 91 3.75 -12.68 9.60
C GLU A 91 2.35 -12.14 9.97
N PRO A 92 1.26 -12.85 9.64
CA PRO A 92 -0.07 -12.44 10.07
C PRO A 92 -0.15 -12.55 11.59
N GLN A 93 -0.15 -11.40 12.29
CA GLN A 93 -0.43 -11.35 13.71
C GLN A 93 -1.94 -11.42 13.91
N TRP A 94 -2.43 -12.61 14.21
CA TRP A 94 -3.79 -12.83 14.70
C TRP A 94 -3.81 -12.46 16.19
N GLY A 95 -4.52 -11.39 16.52
CA GLY A 95 -4.94 -11.08 17.89
C GLY A 95 -6.21 -11.85 18.25
#